data_AF-A0A913YG43-F1
#
_entry.id   AF-A0A913YG43-F1
#
_cell.length_a   1.000
_cell.length_b   1.000
_cell.length_c   1.000
_cell.angle_alpha   90.00
_cell.angle_beta   90.00
_cell.angle_gamma   90.00
#
_symmetry.space_group_name_H-M   'P 1'
#
loop_
_entity.id
_entity.type
_entity.pdbx_description
1 polymer ?
#
loop_
_entity_poly.entity_id
_entity_poly.type
_entity_poly.pdbx_seq_one_letter_code
_entity_poly.pdbx_strand_id
1 'polypeptide(L)'
;MYHLRGALLAVLADTPASQAVAGMKESVGGARRKCRHCMATYEQMQEQFLEEQFTLRSKEKHEYQLQKLENAPSKYLKSYYSKAYGINTRSKILEAPHFDVTQQLPQDIMHVFLEGILSYHLKNFLAHFFSETTLTLDQLNSEIRSFPLGYSQKKNRPTLIKESDLQYSSSTNLGQTAAQMHLLAYILPFILGKYSDLDDTTTNWDCYMTLLEIMTICFSSVIEIESVVYLRWLISEHLNHYKELYDARITPKMHYMIHLPSLIMKFGPLIRSWCMRFEAKHSYFKGLSRVIKNFKNLPYTLSYRHQSMQFAENATICSNQVRDRQSLGNDYQLGKSKEVCDEDLRAHIKDKLKSFYDIQYDRRGGIYKLSTVTVNSTQYIPGANTFLVSHTDDDNPEFGQLQDIWFVEEHGVFLVLKIMETVGFCSALNAYEIKDPDLPQGHEIKALDRLSTPWIYHSYKFDSQVFIVKRELFV
;
A
#
# COMPACT_ATOMS: atom_id res chain seq x y z
N MET A 1 19.69 22.40 26.77
CA MET A 1 18.38 21.75 27.01
C MET A 1 17.53 22.01 25.77
N TYR A 2 17.25 20.99 24.96
CA TYR A 2 16.45 21.18 23.74
C TYR A 2 14.97 21.16 24.12
N HIS A 3 14.26 22.25 23.87
CA HIS A 3 12.80 22.27 23.99
C HIS A 3 12.19 21.70 22.70
N LEU A 4 11.85 20.41 22.73
CA LEU A 4 11.07 19.79 21.66
C LEU A 4 9.62 20.30 21.73
N ARG A 5 9.15 20.94 20.66
CA ARG A 5 7.75 21.32 20.48
C ARG A 5 7.11 20.33 19.52
N GLY A 6 5.95 19.80 19.86
CA GLY A 6 5.19 18.87 19.04
C GLY A 6 3.76 19.36 18.81
N ALA A 7 3.18 18.98 17.68
CA ALA A 7 1.77 19.18 17.37
C ALA A 7 1.18 17.88 16.79
N LEU A 8 -0.12 17.68 16.96
CA LEU A 8 -0.80 16.55 16.34
C LEU A 8 -1.04 16.85 14.87
N LEU A 9 -0.33 16.14 13.98
CA LEU A 9 -0.45 16.32 12.54
C LEU A 9 -1.76 15.73 11.98
N ALA A 10 -2.05 14.48 12.31
CA ALA A 10 -3.22 13.75 11.83
C ALA A 10 -3.56 12.59 12.78
N VAL A 11 -4.81 12.12 12.72
CA VAL A 11 -5.18 10.81 13.27
C VAL A 11 -5.41 9.84 12.12
N LEU A 12 -4.72 8.70 12.19
CA LEU A 12 -4.77 7.65 11.19
C LEU A 12 -5.61 6.49 11.73
N ALA A 13 -6.69 6.16 11.03
CA ALA A 13 -7.54 5.05 11.39
C ALA A 13 -8.39 4.61 10.19
N ASP A 14 -9.05 3.46 10.30
CA ASP A 14 -10.08 3.06 9.36
C ASP A 14 -11.24 4.08 9.32
N THR A 15 -12.19 3.91 8.38
CA THR A 15 -13.28 4.88 8.22
C THR A 15 -14.17 4.99 9.46
N PRO A 16 -14.66 3.88 10.08
CA PRO A 16 -15.46 3.95 11.29
C PRO A 16 -14.72 4.61 12.46
N ALA A 17 -13.49 4.22 12.76
CA ALA A 17 -12.75 4.79 13.89
C ALA A 17 -12.37 6.26 13.63
N SER A 18 -12.02 6.64 12.40
CA SER A 18 -11.81 8.04 12.04
C SER A 18 -13.07 8.88 12.28
N GLN A 19 -14.25 8.35 11.92
CA GLN A 19 -15.51 9.04 12.18
C GLN A 19 -15.84 9.10 13.67
N ALA A 20 -15.59 8.03 14.43
CA ALA A 20 -15.76 8.02 15.88
C ALA A 20 -14.87 9.09 16.55
N VAL A 21 -13.59 9.14 16.18
CA VAL A 21 -12.64 10.17 16.65
C VAL A 21 -13.09 11.56 16.22
N ALA A 22 -13.69 11.74 15.05
CA ALA A 22 -14.23 13.03 14.62
C ALA A 22 -15.51 13.45 15.36
N GLY A 23 -16.12 12.58 16.18
CA GLY A 23 -17.46 12.78 16.71
C GLY A 23 -18.55 12.69 15.62
N MET A 24 -18.24 12.09 14.47
CA MET A 24 -19.14 11.88 13.34
C MET A 24 -19.89 10.54 13.44
N LYS A 25 -20.89 10.34 12.58
CA LYS A 25 -21.68 9.10 12.52
C LYS A 25 -20.91 7.97 11.83
N GLU A 26 -20.40 7.01 12.61
CA GLU A 26 -19.61 5.84 12.18
C GLU A 26 -20.26 4.98 11.08
N SER A 27 -21.58 4.78 11.16
CA SER A 27 -22.33 4.08 10.11
C SER A 27 -22.76 5.07 9.04
N VAL A 28 -22.18 4.93 7.85
CA VAL A 28 -22.60 5.67 6.65
C VAL A 28 -24.10 5.50 6.36
N GLY A 29 -24.72 4.37 6.74
CA GLY A 29 -26.15 4.11 6.52
C GLY A 29 -27.07 5.08 7.27
N GLY A 30 -26.68 5.52 8.46
CA GLY A 30 -27.49 6.34 9.35
C GLY A 30 -27.31 7.86 9.23
N ALA A 31 -26.48 8.32 8.29
CA ALA A 31 -26.16 9.72 8.06
C ALA A 31 -26.66 10.19 6.68
N ARG A 32 -27.25 11.39 6.61
CA ARG A 32 -27.54 12.06 5.33
C ARG A 32 -26.25 12.54 4.66
N ARG A 33 -25.29 13.01 5.46
CA ARG A 33 -23.96 13.46 5.02
C ARG A 33 -22.95 12.40 5.40
N LYS A 34 -22.57 11.55 4.44
CA LYS A 34 -21.80 10.32 4.68
C LYS A 34 -20.28 10.55 4.65
N CYS A 35 -19.82 11.65 4.04
CA CYS A 35 -18.42 11.99 3.93
C CYS A 35 -17.95 12.88 5.10
N ARG A 36 -16.69 12.67 5.53
CA ARG A 36 -16.02 13.48 6.55
C ARG A 36 -15.28 14.69 6.00
N HIS A 37 -15.07 14.76 4.68
CA HIS A 37 -14.40 15.88 4.01
C HIS A 37 -15.39 16.86 3.39
N CYS A 38 -16.55 16.37 2.94
CA CYS A 38 -17.56 17.20 2.30
C CYS A 38 -18.96 16.94 2.86
N MET A 39 -19.90 17.77 2.40
CA MET A 39 -21.31 17.67 2.72
C MET A 39 -22.07 16.84 1.67
N ALA A 40 -21.49 15.87 0.98
CA ALA A 40 -22.24 15.08 -0.02
C ALA A 40 -23.43 14.32 0.59
N THR A 41 -24.59 14.35 -0.08
CA THR A 41 -25.67 13.37 0.13
C THR A 41 -25.46 12.13 -0.74
N TYR A 42 -26.22 11.07 -0.49
CA TYR A 42 -26.09 9.84 -1.28
C TYR A 42 -26.46 10.05 -2.75
N GLU A 43 -27.48 10.88 -3.00
CA GLU A 43 -27.95 11.25 -4.34
C GLU A 43 -26.86 12.02 -5.08
N GLN A 44 -26.25 13.02 -4.45
CA GLN A 44 -25.15 13.78 -5.06
C GLN A 44 -23.93 12.90 -5.37
N MET A 45 -23.63 11.90 -4.53
CA MET A 45 -22.56 10.92 -4.80
C MET A 45 -22.83 10.09 -6.05
N GLN A 46 -24.08 10.00 -6.53
CA GLN A 46 -24.40 9.30 -7.77
C GLN A 46 -24.20 10.18 -9.00
N GLU A 47 -24.14 11.50 -8.88
CA GLU A 47 -24.21 12.42 -10.02
C GLU A 47 -22.96 13.28 -10.20
N GLN A 48 -22.11 13.35 -9.18
CA GLN A 48 -20.97 14.26 -9.15
C GLN A 48 -19.69 13.55 -8.71
N PHE A 49 -18.62 13.75 -9.47
CA PHE A 49 -17.37 12.98 -9.37
C PHE A 49 -16.11 13.85 -9.29
N LEU A 50 -16.28 15.17 -9.18
CA LEU A 50 -15.20 16.11 -8.89
C LEU A 50 -15.39 16.70 -7.49
N GLU A 51 -14.29 16.90 -6.75
CA GLU A 51 -14.33 17.44 -5.38
C GLU A 51 -14.98 18.83 -5.33
N GLU A 52 -14.71 19.67 -6.33
CA GLU A 52 -15.19 21.06 -6.38
C GLU A 52 -16.70 21.17 -6.58
N GLN A 53 -17.35 20.10 -7.02
CA GLN A 53 -18.80 20.03 -7.12
C GLN A 53 -19.47 19.88 -5.74
N PHE A 54 -18.70 19.55 -4.70
CA PHE A 54 -19.19 19.38 -3.34
C PHE A 54 -18.79 20.54 -2.42
N THR A 55 -19.70 20.90 -1.52
CA THR A 55 -19.35 21.80 -0.41
C THR A 55 -18.48 21.07 0.60
N LEU A 56 -17.21 21.45 0.69
CA LEU A 56 -16.30 20.94 1.72
C LEU A 56 -16.73 21.35 3.13
N ARG A 57 -16.37 20.53 4.11
CA ARG A 57 -16.55 20.86 5.53
C ARG A 57 -15.45 21.85 5.94
N SER A 58 -15.82 22.81 6.77
CA SER A 58 -14.89 23.77 7.38
C SER A 58 -15.06 23.78 8.89
N LYS A 59 -14.03 24.23 9.60
CA LYS A 59 -14.03 24.37 11.05
C LYS A 59 -15.19 25.22 11.56
N GLU A 60 -15.44 26.36 10.92
CA GLU A 60 -16.47 27.32 11.31
C GLU A 60 -17.86 26.72 11.15
N LYS A 61 -18.12 26.06 10.02
CA LYS A 61 -19.40 25.41 9.74
C LYS A 61 -19.61 24.20 10.65
N HIS A 62 -18.55 23.46 10.94
CA HIS A 62 -18.60 22.34 11.88
C HIS A 62 -18.95 22.83 13.30
N GLU A 63 -18.33 23.90 13.77
CA GLU A 63 -18.63 24.51 15.07
C GLU A 63 -20.08 24.99 15.15
N TYR A 64 -20.59 25.65 14.11
CA TYR A 64 -22.00 26.03 14.05
C TYR A 64 -22.95 24.82 14.13
N GLN A 65 -22.64 23.74 13.42
CA GLN A 65 -23.43 22.50 13.45
C GLN A 65 -23.40 21.83 14.83
N LEU A 66 -22.26 21.86 15.51
CA LEU A 66 -22.11 21.37 16.88
C LEU A 66 -22.98 22.19 17.84
N GLN A 67 -22.94 23.53 17.77
CA GLN A 67 -23.78 24.38 18.60
C GLN A 67 -25.28 24.12 18.40
N LYS A 68 -25.73 23.87 17.16
CA LYS A 68 -27.13 23.49 16.90
C LYS A 68 -27.50 22.14 17.52
N LEU A 69 -26.56 21.20 17.56
CA LEU A 69 -26.75 19.87 18.11
C LEU A 69 -26.71 19.87 19.65
N GLU A 70 -25.83 20.67 20.25
CA GLU A 70 -25.65 20.85 21.69
C GLU A 70 -26.84 21.63 22.29
N ASN A 71 -27.30 22.69 21.61
CA ASN A 71 -28.41 23.53 22.04
C ASN A 71 -29.78 23.08 21.49
N ALA A 72 -29.89 21.84 20.99
CA ALA A 72 -31.15 21.34 20.45
C ALA A 72 -32.22 21.25 21.57
N PRO A 73 -33.41 21.87 21.41
CA PRO A 73 -34.37 21.98 22.50
C PRO A 73 -35.10 20.66 22.82
N SER A 74 -34.89 19.61 22.03
CA SER A 74 -35.43 18.28 22.30
C SER A 74 -34.52 17.18 21.76
N LYS A 75 -34.65 15.97 22.33
CA LYS A 75 -33.96 14.77 21.84
C LYS A 75 -34.31 14.46 20.37
N TYR A 76 -35.53 14.79 19.95
CA TYR A 76 -35.96 14.63 18.56
C TYR A 76 -35.17 15.55 17.62
N LEU A 77 -35.08 16.85 17.93
CA LEU A 77 -34.34 17.81 17.10
C LEU A 77 -32.84 17.52 17.13
N LYS A 78 -32.29 17.08 18.26
CA LYS A 78 -30.90 16.61 18.35
C LYS A 78 -30.65 15.44 17.38
N SER A 79 -31.54 14.45 17.36
CA SER A 79 -31.46 13.30 16.44
C SER A 79 -31.59 13.73 14.97
N TYR A 80 -32.47 14.69 14.68
CA TYR A 80 -32.61 15.28 13.35
C TYR A 80 -31.31 15.94 12.89
N TYR A 81 -30.75 16.88 13.68
CA TYR A 81 -29.50 17.55 13.35
C TYR A 81 -28.33 16.56 13.22
N SER A 82 -28.28 15.57 14.11
CA SER A 82 -27.26 14.53 14.05
C SER A 82 -27.29 13.77 12.71
N LYS A 83 -28.47 13.35 12.26
CA LYS A 83 -28.64 12.69 10.96
C LYS A 83 -28.38 13.65 9.79
N ALA A 84 -28.85 14.90 9.88
CA ALA A 84 -28.74 15.90 8.83
C ALA A 84 -27.31 16.36 8.58
N TYR A 85 -26.48 16.45 9.62
CA TYR A 85 -25.08 16.88 9.53
C TYR A 85 -24.08 15.72 9.52
N GLY A 86 -24.52 14.51 9.90
CA GLY A 86 -23.61 13.37 10.04
C GLY A 86 -22.72 13.46 11.28
N ILE A 87 -23.14 14.20 12.31
CA ILE A 87 -22.37 14.48 13.53
C ILE A 87 -23.12 13.90 14.73
N ASN A 88 -22.43 13.22 15.62
CA ASN A 88 -22.99 12.70 16.87
C ASN A 88 -22.70 13.63 18.05
N THR A 89 -21.47 14.14 18.14
CA THR A 89 -21.00 14.89 19.30
C THR A 89 -19.79 15.74 18.95
N ARG A 90 -19.48 16.71 19.81
CA ARG A 90 -18.17 17.36 19.82
C ARG A 90 -17.10 16.33 20.18
N SER A 91 -16.05 16.27 19.39
CA SER A 91 -14.94 15.37 19.64
C SER A 91 -14.01 15.88 20.74
N LYS A 92 -13.51 14.95 21.56
CA LYS A 92 -12.47 15.20 22.56
C LYS A 92 -11.12 15.57 21.92
N ILE A 93 -10.85 15.12 20.69
CA ILE A 93 -9.58 15.41 20.01
C ILE A 93 -9.42 16.91 19.69
N LEU A 94 -10.50 17.67 19.67
CA LEU A 94 -10.48 19.13 19.47
C LEU A 94 -9.83 19.88 20.64
N GLU A 95 -9.60 19.24 21.78
CA GLU A 95 -8.79 19.79 22.87
C GLU A 95 -7.30 19.82 22.54
N ALA A 96 -6.86 19.02 21.55
CA ALA A 96 -5.51 19.11 21.03
C ALA A 96 -5.32 20.45 20.30
N PRO A 97 -4.31 21.26 20.68
CA PRO A 97 -4.06 22.54 20.03
C PRO A 97 -3.92 22.40 18.52
N HIS A 98 -4.53 23.34 17.78
CA HIS A 98 -4.47 23.43 16.32
C HIS A 98 -5.08 22.25 15.55
N PHE A 99 -5.78 21.31 16.21
CA PHE A 99 -6.40 20.18 15.53
C PHE A 99 -7.77 20.56 14.92
N ASP A 100 -8.01 20.11 13.70
CA ASP A 100 -9.27 20.27 12.96
C ASP A 100 -9.75 18.92 12.41
N VAL A 101 -10.85 18.41 12.99
CA VAL A 101 -11.49 17.15 12.60
C VAL A 101 -12.02 17.13 11.17
N THR A 102 -12.23 18.30 10.54
CA THR A 102 -12.67 18.36 9.14
C THR A 102 -11.52 18.20 8.14
N GLN A 103 -10.28 18.23 8.64
CA GLN A 103 -9.09 18.49 7.85
C GLN A 103 -7.91 17.55 8.18
N GLN A 104 -7.80 17.01 9.39
CA GLN A 104 -6.65 16.22 9.89
C GLN A 104 -6.96 14.74 10.11
N LEU A 105 -7.89 14.21 9.33
CA LEU A 105 -8.34 12.81 9.34
C LEU A 105 -8.27 12.25 7.91
N PRO A 106 -7.06 11.97 7.37
CA PRO A 106 -6.89 11.50 6.00
C PRO A 106 -7.62 10.17 5.75
N GLN A 107 -7.90 9.88 4.48
CA GLN A 107 -8.45 8.60 4.06
C GLN A 107 -7.41 7.50 4.15
N ASP A 108 -7.79 6.39 4.77
CA ASP A 108 -6.98 5.19 4.75
C ASP A 108 -7.18 4.44 3.43
N ILE A 109 -6.27 4.67 2.50
CA ILE A 109 -6.29 4.06 1.17
C ILE A 109 -6.27 2.53 1.21
N MET A 110 -5.73 1.91 2.27
CA MET A 110 -5.77 0.46 2.45
C MET A 110 -7.22 -0.03 2.56
N HIS A 111 -7.98 0.48 3.54
CA HIS A 111 -9.37 0.07 3.73
C HIS A 111 -10.30 0.58 2.63
N VAL A 112 -9.99 1.74 2.02
CA VAL A 112 -10.78 2.29 0.91
C VAL A 112 -10.69 1.36 -0.30
N PHE A 113 -9.49 1.06 -0.79
CA PHE A 113 -9.30 0.23 -1.98
C PHE A 113 -9.39 -1.26 -1.68
N LEU A 114 -8.55 -1.76 -0.77
CA LEU A 114 -8.29 -3.19 -0.58
C LEU A 114 -9.37 -3.93 0.21
N GLU A 115 -10.22 -3.21 0.95
CA GLU A 115 -11.36 -3.79 1.69
C GLU A 115 -12.70 -3.18 1.26
N GLY A 116 -12.75 -2.56 0.08
CA GLY A 116 -13.90 -1.77 -0.34
C GLY A 116 -14.11 -1.74 -1.83
N ILE A 117 -13.39 -0.83 -2.49
CA ILE A 117 -13.60 -0.56 -3.92
C ILE A 117 -13.29 -1.81 -4.75
N LEU A 118 -12.17 -2.48 -4.50
CA LEU A 118 -11.78 -3.66 -5.29
C LEU A 118 -12.80 -4.78 -5.22
N SER A 119 -13.29 -5.14 -4.03
CA SER A 119 -14.29 -6.22 -3.95
C SER A 119 -15.60 -5.86 -4.64
N TYR A 120 -16.06 -4.61 -4.55
CA TYR A 120 -17.27 -4.19 -5.25
C TYR A 120 -17.09 -4.15 -6.77
N HIS A 121 -15.95 -3.63 -7.24
CA HIS A 121 -15.63 -3.56 -8.66
C HIS A 121 -15.45 -4.97 -9.26
N LEU A 122 -14.66 -5.82 -8.61
CA LEU A 122 -14.36 -7.17 -9.10
C LEU A 122 -15.60 -8.06 -9.16
N LYS A 123 -16.62 -7.86 -8.31
CA LYS A 123 -17.90 -8.59 -8.44
C LYS A 123 -18.58 -8.30 -9.78
N ASN A 124 -18.69 -7.02 -10.15
CA ASN A 124 -19.30 -6.61 -11.41
C ASN A 124 -18.44 -7.04 -12.61
N PHE A 125 -17.13 -6.82 -12.52
CA PHE A 125 -16.18 -7.20 -13.57
C PHE A 125 -16.17 -8.70 -13.84
N LEU A 126 -16.04 -9.54 -12.80
CA LEU A 126 -16.02 -10.99 -12.96
C LEU A 126 -17.38 -11.54 -13.41
N ALA A 127 -18.50 -10.97 -12.96
CA ALA A 127 -19.82 -11.39 -13.42
C ALA A 127 -19.98 -11.20 -14.95
N HIS A 128 -19.51 -10.07 -15.47
CA HIS A 128 -19.49 -9.81 -16.91
C HIS A 128 -18.44 -10.70 -17.63
N PHE A 129 -17.23 -10.81 -17.08
CA PHE A 129 -16.18 -11.62 -17.70
C PHE A 129 -16.59 -13.10 -17.86
N PHE A 130 -17.31 -13.66 -16.88
CA PHE A 130 -17.85 -15.02 -16.98
C PHE A 130 -19.01 -15.15 -17.96
N SER A 131 -19.73 -14.07 -18.30
CA SER A 131 -20.80 -14.14 -19.31
C SER A 131 -20.25 -14.11 -20.74
N GLU A 132 -19.14 -13.42 -20.96
CA GLU A 132 -18.53 -13.25 -22.29
C GLU A 132 -17.47 -14.31 -22.62
N THR A 133 -16.97 -15.05 -21.62
CA THR A 133 -15.90 -16.04 -21.82
C THR A 133 -16.34 -17.44 -21.40
N THR A 134 -15.53 -18.45 -21.75
CA THR A 134 -15.73 -19.84 -21.33
C THR A 134 -15.16 -20.14 -19.94
N LEU A 135 -14.57 -19.14 -19.27
CA LEU A 135 -13.92 -19.30 -17.97
C LEU A 135 -14.95 -19.54 -16.86
N THR A 136 -14.79 -20.61 -16.10
CA THR A 136 -15.61 -20.87 -14.90
C THR A 136 -14.93 -20.37 -13.62
N LEU A 137 -15.72 -20.18 -12.56
CA LEU A 137 -15.18 -19.83 -11.23
C LEU A 137 -14.19 -20.88 -10.70
N ASP A 138 -14.43 -22.17 -10.97
CA ASP A 138 -13.53 -23.25 -10.58
C ASP A 138 -12.19 -23.20 -11.33
N GLN A 139 -12.23 -22.89 -12.62
CA GLN A 139 -11.03 -22.68 -13.43
C GLN A 139 -10.25 -21.46 -12.94
N LEU A 140 -10.92 -20.31 -12.71
CA LEU A 140 -10.28 -19.13 -12.13
C LEU A 140 -9.60 -19.45 -10.80
N ASN A 141 -10.29 -20.16 -9.90
CA ASN A 141 -9.74 -20.59 -8.63
C ASN A 141 -8.58 -21.58 -8.78
N SER A 142 -8.57 -22.43 -9.82
CA SER A 142 -7.45 -23.30 -10.16
C SER A 142 -6.22 -22.47 -10.56
N GLU A 143 -6.40 -21.51 -11.46
CA GLU A 143 -5.35 -20.60 -11.92
C GLU A 143 -4.77 -19.76 -10.77
N ILE A 144 -5.60 -19.20 -9.90
CA ILE A 144 -5.16 -18.46 -8.70
C ILE A 144 -4.29 -19.34 -7.79
N ARG A 145 -4.68 -20.61 -7.60
CA ARG A 145 -3.95 -21.55 -6.74
C ARG A 145 -2.60 -21.95 -7.32
N SER A 146 -2.52 -22.14 -8.64
CA SER A 146 -1.31 -22.57 -9.34
C SER A 146 -0.40 -21.40 -9.76
N PHE A 147 -0.88 -20.15 -9.69
CA PHE A 147 -0.15 -18.99 -10.19
C PHE A 147 1.29 -18.90 -9.61
N PRO A 148 2.33 -18.69 -10.45
CA PRO A 148 3.74 -18.79 -10.05
C PRO A 148 4.23 -17.55 -9.30
N LEU A 149 3.81 -17.43 -8.03
CA LEU A 149 4.16 -16.30 -7.16
C LEU A 149 5.63 -16.30 -6.73
N GLY A 150 6.23 -15.10 -6.72
CA GLY A 150 7.55 -14.87 -6.15
C GLY A 150 7.57 -15.08 -4.63
N TYR A 151 8.75 -15.34 -4.06
CA TYR A 151 8.87 -15.77 -2.66
C TYR A 151 8.22 -14.79 -1.66
N SER A 152 8.35 -13.49 -1.89
CA SER A 152 7.81 -12.44 -1.00
C SER A 152 6.27 -12.42 -0.98
N GLN A 153 5.64 -12.93 -2.04
CA GLN A 153 4.20 -12.91 -2.25
C GLN A 153 3.50 -14.20 -1.79
N LYS A 154 4.24 -15.31 -1.66
CA LYS A 154 3.68 -16.63 -1.31
C LYS A 154 2.81 -16.62 -0.06
N LYS A 155 3.22 -15.86 0.98
CA LYS A 155 2.47 -15.70 2.23
C LYS A 155 1.09 -15.05 2.05
N ASN A 156 0.93 -14.28 0.98
CA ASN A 156 -0.28 -13.52 0.65
C ASN A 156 -1.02 -14.13 -0.55
N ARG A 157 -0.78 -15.41 -0.89
CA ARG A 157 -1.51 -16.08 -1.99
C ARG A 157 -3.02 -15.88 -1.80
N PRO A 158 -3.76 -15.43 -2.84
CA PRO A 158 -5.20 -15.27 -2.71
C PRO A 158 -5.88 -16.59 -2.40
N THR A 159 -6.92 -16.55 -1.58
CA THR A 159 -7.74 -17.70 -1.24
C THR A 159 -8.79 -17.94 -2.33
N LEU A 160 -9.45 -19.10 -2.25
CA LEU A 160 -10.59 -19.43 -3.11
C LEU A 160 -11.71 -18.39 -3.00
N ILE A 161 -12.17 -17.88 -4.12
CA ILE A 161 -13.39 -17.06 -4.23
C ILE A 161 -14.59 -18.02 -4.30
N LYS A 162 -15.53 -17.92 -3.35
CA LYS A 162 -16.75 -18.72 -3.35
C LYS A 162 -17.85 -18.04 -4.16
N GLU A 163 -18.83 -18.80 -4.65
CA GLU A 163 -20.03 -18.23 -5.26
C GLU A 163 -20.75 -17.25 -4.31
N SER A 164 -20.81 -17.57 -3.02
CA SER A 164 -21.39 -16.68 -2.00
C SER A 164 -20.63 -15.37 -1.84
N ASP A 165 -19.33 -15.35 -2.16
CA ASP A 165 -18.53 -14.13 -2.12
C ASP A 165 -18.85 -13.17 -3.27
N LEU A 166 -19.26 -13.71 -4.43
CA LEU A 166 -19.64 -12.93 -5.62
C LEU A 166 -21.01 -12.26 -5.48
N GLN A 167 -21.83 -12.70 -4.52
CA GLN A 167 -23.13 -12.09 -4.27
C GLN A 167 -22.98 -10.62 -3.80
N TYR A 168 -23.78 -9.72 -4.37
CA TYR A 168 -23.76 -8.29 -4.00
C TYR A 168 -24.18 -8.03 -2.55
N SER A 169 -25.00 -8.90 -1.96
CA SER A 169 -25.40 -8.86 -0.55
C SER A 169 -24.26 -9.24 0.40
N SER A 170 -23.21 -9.91 -0.10
CA SER A 170 -22.07 -10.30 0.71
C SER A 170 -21.21 -9.11 1.08
N SER A 171 -20.94 -8.97 2.38
CA SER A 171 -19.98 -8.00 2.93
C SER A 171 -18.55 -8.53 2.95
N THR A 172 -18.30 -9.72 2.39
CA THR A 172 -16.94 -10.28 2.29
C THR A 172 -16.13 -9.55 1.23
N ASN A 173 -14.82 -9.48 1.47
CA ASN A 173 -13.86 -8.93 0.53
C ASN A 173 -13.37 -10.02 -0.44
N LEU A 174 -14.31 -10.68 -1.11
CA LEU A 174 -14.05 -11.88 -1.94
C LEU A 174 -13.33 -13.02 -1.21
N GLY A 175 -13.54 -13.15 0.11
CA GLY A 175 -12.81 -14.11 0.96
C GLY A 175 -11.35 -13.74 1.24
N GLN A 176 -10.88 -12.57 0.79
CA GLN A 176 -9.49 -12.13 0.87
C GLN A 176 -9.23 -11.20 2.07
N THR A 177 -8.04 -11.30 2.66
CA THR A 177 -7.46 -10.20 3.45
C THR A 177 -7.02 -9.04 2.54
N ALA A 178 -6.76 -7.85 3.09
CA ALA A 178 -6.28 -6.71 2.30
C ALA A 178 -5.01 -7.04 1.47
N ALA A 179 -4.02 -7.74 2.06
CA ALA A 179 -2.80 -8.13 1.37
C ALA A 179 -3.04 -9.14 0.23
N GLN A 180 -4.00 -10.04 0.42
CA GLN A 180 -4.40 -11.00 -0.61
C GLN A 180 -5.20 -10.33 -1.73
N MET A 181 -6.09 -9.39 -1.40
CA MET A 181 -6.85 -8.62 -2.38
C MET A 181 -5.92 -7.75 -3.24
N HIS A 182 -4.91 -7.13 -2.63
CA HIS A 182 -3.89 -6.36 -3.35
C HIS A 182 -3.11 -7.23 -4.35
N LEU A 183 -2.68 -8.42 -3.92
CA LEU A 183 -2.00 -9.35 -4.81
C LEU A 183 -2.93 -9.87 -5.90
N LEU A 184 -4.17 -10.26 -5.55
CA LEU A 184 -5.18 -10.72 -6.47
C LEU A 184 -5.41 -9.70 -7.59
N ALA A 185 -5.59 -8.42 -7.23
CA ALA A 185 -5.85 -7.36 -8.19
C ALA A 185 -4.78 -7.28 -9.29
N TYR A 186 -3.50 -7.44 -8.92
CA TYR A 186 -2.39 -7.35 -9.87
C TYR A 186 -2.09 -8.62 -10.65
N ILE A 187 -2.43 -9.82 -10.13
CA ILE A 187 -2.21 -11.07 -10.88
C ILE A 187 -3.41 -11.43 -11.75
N LEU A 188 -4.58 -10.86 -11.47
CA LEU A 188 -5.81 -11.17 -12.19
C LEU A 188 -5.73 -10.87 -13.70
N PRO A 189 -5.12 -9.75 -14.17
CA PRO A 189 -4.94 -9.50 -15.60
C PRO A 189 -4.18 -10.64 -16.31
N PHE A 190 -3.12 -11.17 -15.69
CA PHE A 190 -2.34 -12.30 -16.24
C PHE A 190 -3.13 -13.60 -16.29
N ILE A 191 -4.08 -13.79 -15.38
CA ILE A 191 -4.91 -15.00 -15.34
C ILE A 191 -6.02 -14.88 -16.38
N LEU A 192 -6.75 -13.77 -16.38
CA LEU A 192 -7.88 -13.55 -17.27
C LEU A 192 -7.46 -13.28 -18.70
N GLY A 193 -6.28 -12.71 -18.94
CA GLY A 193 -5.74 -12.46 -20.27
C GLY A 193 -5.55 -13.73 -21.08
N LYS A 194 -5.43 -14.90 -20.44
CA LYS A 194 -5.41 -16.20 -21.16
C LYS A 194 -6.74 -16.56 -21.82
N TYR A 195 -7.80 -15.86 -21.46
CA TYR A 195 -9.19 -16.08 -21.88
C TYR A 195 -9.78 -14.87 -22.60
N SER A 196 -8.98 -13.85 -22.90
CA SER A 196 -9.38 -12.61 -23.58
C SER A 196 -8.37 -12.28 -24.67
N ASP A 197 -8.84 -11.62 -25.73
CA ASP A 197 -7.93 -10.90 -26.62
C ASP A 197 -7.44 -9.64 -25.88
N LEU A 198 -6.12 -9.43 -25.84
CA LEU A 198 -5.50 -8.26 -25.21
C LEU A 198 -5.17 -7.16 -26.21
N ASP A 199 -5.24 -7.45 -27.52
CA ASP A 199 -5.08 -6.45 -28.58
C ASP A 199 -6.40 -5.69 -28.82
N ASP A 200 -7.53 -6.28 -28.44
CA ASP A 200 -8.88 -5.69 -28.50
C ASP A 200 -9.59 -5.83 -27.14
N THR A 201 -9.16 -5.04 -26.15
CA THR A 201 -9.72 -5.10 -24.79
C THR A 201 -11.15 -4.56 -24.73
N THR A 202 -11.97 -5.18 -23.89
CA THR A 202 -13.34 -4.70 -23.66
C THR A 202 -13.34 -3.44 -22.79
N THR A 203 -14.39 -2.65 -22.92
CA THR A 203 -14.67 -1.49 -22.06
C THR A 203 -14.63 -1.82 -20.55
N ASN A 204 -15.07 -3.04 -20.17
CA ASN A 204 -15.01 -3.54 -18.80
C ASN A 204 -13.57 -3.83 -18.32
N TRP A 205 -12.71 -4.29 -19.22
CA TRP A 205 -11.30 -4.48 -18.96
C TRP A 205 -10.60 -3.13 -18.72
N ASP A 206 -10.85 -2.14 -19.59
CA ASP A 206 -10.25 -0.82 -19.48
C ASP A 206 -10.69 -0.10 -18.20
N CYS A 207 -11.96 -0.24 -17.81
CA CYS A 207 -12.47 0.27 -16.54
C CYS A 207 -11.72 -0.34 -15.34
N TYR A 208 -11.40 -1.64 -15.39
CA TYR A 208 -10.59 -2.30 -14.37
C TYR A 208 -9.12 -1.84 -14.39
N MET A 209 -8.50 -1.69 -15.56
CA MET A 209 -7.13 -1.15 -15.68
C MET A 209 -7.03 0.27 -15.14
N THR A 210 -8.04 1.11 -15.41
CA THR A 210 -8.12 2.48 -14.87
C THR A 210 -8.13 2.47 -13.34
N LEU A 211 -8.84 1.52 -12.71
CA LEU A 211 -8.81 1.36 -11.24
C LEU A 211 -7.41 0.97 -10.73
N LEU A 212 -6.72 0.06 -11.42
CA LEU A 212 -5.36 -0.34 -11.07
C LEU A 212 -4.36 0.82 -11.22
N GLU A 213 -4.57 1.70 -12.20
CA GLU A 213 -3.76 2.90 -12.39
C GLU A 213 -4.00 3.93 -11.27
N ILE A 214 -5.26 4.19 -10.90
CA ILE A 214 -5.62 5.01 -9.72
C ILE A 214 -4.93 4.47 -8.47
N MET A 215 -5.00 3.15 -8.25
CA MET A 215 -4.34 2.49 -7.13
C MET A 215 -2.83 2.67 -7.17
N THR A 216 -2.21 2.51 -8.34
CA THR A 216 -0.76 2.68 -8.54
C THR A 216 -0.31 4.05 -8.10
N ILE A 217 -0.99 5.12 -8.53
CA ILE A 217 -0.67 6.49 -8.11
C ILE A 217 -0.87 6.64 -6.60
N CYS A 218 -2.03 6.23 -6.06
CA CYS A 218 -2.34 6.39 -4.65
C CYS A 218 -1.39 5.63 -3.71
N PHE A 219 -0.84 4.50 -4.18
CA PHE A 219 0.00 3.61 -3.38
C PHE A 219 1.49 3.93 -3.51
N SER A 220 1.84 4.89 -4.36
CA SER A 220 3.22 5.30 -4.57
C SER A 220 3.79 6.02 -3.35
N SER A 221 5.08 5.79 -3.08
CA SER A 221 5.79 6.39 -1.95
C SER A 221 6.31 7.81 -2.23
N VAL A 222 6.35 8.17 -3.52
CA VAL A 222 6.69 9.47 -4.10
C VAL A 222 5.66 9.75 -5.19
N ILE A 223 5.15 10.99 -5.25
CA ILE A 223 4.10 11.40 -6.21
C ILE A 223 4.42 12.82 -6.65
N GLU A 224 4.53 13.04 -7.96
CA GLU A 224 4.68 14.38 -8.55
C GLU A 224 3.37 15.16 -8.55
N ILE A 225 3.45 16.48 -8.64
CA ILE A 225 2.27 17.36 -8.63
C ILE A 225 1.42 17.10 -9.88
N GLU A 226 2.06 16.88 -11.03
CA GLU A 226 1.48 16.52 -12.31
C GLU A 226 0.67 15.22 -12.20
N SER A 227 1.22 14.21 -11.50
CA SER A 227 0.53 12.96 -11.20
C SER A 227 -0.73 13.17 -10.34
N VAL A 228 -0.75 14.18 -9.46
CA VAL A 228 -1.95 14.52 -8.67
C VAL A 228 -3.05 15.14 -9.54
N VAL A 229 -2.68 15.99 -10.52
CA VAL A 229 -3.63 16.55 -11.49
C VAL A 229 -4.21 15.44 -12.36
N TYR A 230 -3.36 14.53 -12.84
CA TYR A 230 -3.78 13.37 -13.62
C TYR A 230 -4.71 12.46 -12.80
N LEU A 231 -4.35 12.14 -11.54
CA LEU A 231 -5.19 11.34 -10.65
C LEU A 231 -6.60 11.93 -10.47
N ARG A 232 -6.72 13.26 -10.38
CA ARG A 232 -8.03 13.92 -10.26
C ARG A 232 -8.91 13.67 -11.49
N TRP A 233 -8.35 13.80 -12.68
CA TRP A 233 -9.06 13.51 -13.93
C TRP A 233 -9.41 12.02 -14.01
N LEU A 234 -8.44 11.14 -13.77
CA LEU A 234 -8.58 9.69 -13.86
C LEU A 234 -9.69 9.15 -12.95
N ILE A 235 -9.80 9.67 -11.72
CA ILE A 235 -10.86 9.30 -10.78
C ILE A 235 -12.24 9.71 -11.30
N SER A 236 -12.38 10.92 -11.85
CA SER A 236 -13.65 11.40 -12.40
C SER A 236 -14.11 10.52 -13.56
N GLU A 237 -13.22 10.24 -14.52
CA GLU A 237 -13.51 9.39 -15.67
C GLU A 237 -13.85 7.97 -15.23
N HIS A 238 -13.05 7.38 -14.33
CA HIS A 238 -13.32 6.04 -13.81
C HIS A 238 -14.70 5.93 -13.15
N LEU A 239 -15.09 6.91 -12.32
CA LEU A 239 -16.38 6.88 -11.62
C LEU A 239 -17.57 7.06 -12.56
N ASN A 240 -17.47 7.96 -13.54
CA ASN A 240 -18.48 8.10 -14.59
C ASN A 240 -18.64 6.78 -15.35
N HIS A 241 -17.52 6.28 -15.87
CA HIS A 241 -17.48 5.10 -16.70
C HIS A 241 -17.96 3.85 -15.96
N TYR A 242 -17.48 3.61 -14.74
CA TYR A 242 -17.92 2.48 -13.91
C TYR A 242 -19.43 2.48 -13.68
N LYS A 243 -20.01 3.67 -13.42
CA LYS A 243 -21.44 3.80 -13.17
C LYS A 243 -22.25 3.49 -14.44
N GLU A 244 -21.88 4.07 -15.57
CA GLU A 244 -22.55 3.86 -16.84
C GLU A 244 -22.45 2.40 -17.31
N LEU A 245 -21.27 1.81 -17.16
CA LEU A 245 -20.95 0.48 -17.66
C LEU A 245 -21.67 -0.64 -16.91
N TYR A 246 -21.78 -0.53 -15.59
CA TYR A 246 -22.34 -1.59 -14.74
C TYR A 246 -23.75 -1.28 -14.20
N ASP A 247 -24.33 -0.12 -14.54
CA ASP A 247 -25.54 0.42 -13.89
C ASP A 247 -25.46 0.32 -12.35
N ALA A 248 -24.25 0.53 -11.81
CA ALA A 248 -23.92 0.27 -10.43
C ALA A 248 -23.94 1.55 -9.60
N ARG A 249 -24.31 1.42 -8.31
CA ARG A 249 -24.31 2.57 -7.40
C ARG A 249 -22.91 2.91 -6.94
N ILE A 250 -22.61 4.19 -6.88
CA ILE A 250 -21.37 4.69 -6.30
C ILE A 250 -21.45 4.56 -4.77
N THR A 251 -20.52 3.79 -4.22
CA THR A 251 -20.41 3.56 -2.77
C THR A 251 -19.73 4.75 -2.08
N PRO A 252 -19.91 4.93 -0.76
CA PRO A 252 -19.17 5.96 -0.02
C PRO A 252 -17.64 5.82 -0.16
N LYS A 253 -17.11 4.59 -0.21
CA LYS A 253 -15.66 4.36 -0.40
C LYS A 253 -15.19 4.82 -1.78
N MET A 254 -15.98 4.57 -2.83
CA MET A 254 -15.72 5.10 -4.18
C MET A 254 -15.74 6.63 -4.20
N HIS A 255 -16.74 7.25 -3.56
CA HIS A 255 -16.80 8.71 -3.42
C HIS A 255 -15.57 9.28 -2.70
N TYR A 256 -14.99 8.58 -1.71
CA TYR A 256 -13.79 9.07 -1.03
C TYR A 256 -12.58 9.25 -1.96
N MET A 257 -12.56 8.59 -3.13
CA MET A 257 -11.49 8.78 -4.11
C MET A 257 -11.35 10.24 -4.55
N ILE A 258 -12.46 10.96 -4.72
CA ILE A 258 -12.41 12.34 -5.23
C ILE A 258 -11.63 13.29 -4.30
N HIS A 259 -11.50 12.92 -3.02
CA HIS A 259 -10.74 13.69 -2.02
C HIS A 259 -9.26 13.29 -1.94
N LEU A 260 -8.85 12.18 -2.58
CA LEU A 260 -7.46 11.72 -2.50
C LEU A 260 -6.47 12.72 -3.10
N PRO A 261 -6.73 13.39 -4.24
CA PRO A 261 -5.82 14.41 -4.77
C PRO A 261 -5.53 15.53 -3.77
N SER A 262 -6.56 16.13 -3.16
CA SER A 262 -6.39 17.21 -2.18
C SER A 262 -5.74 16.73 -0.89
N LEU A 263 -6.01 15.49 -0.48
CA LEU A 263 -5.35 14.86 0.66
C LEU A 263 -3.86 14.56 0.39
N ILE A 264 -3.48 14.17 -0.83
CA ILE A 264 -2.08 13.99 -1.24
C ILE A 264 -1.35 15.32 -1.19
N MET A 265 -1.95 16.40 -1.73
CA MET A 265 -1.35 17.75 -1.64
C MET A 265 -1.12 18.22 -0.20
N LYS A 266 -1.94 17.72 0.74
CA LYS A 266 -1.90 18.15 2.14
C LYS A 266 -0.99 17.31 3.02
N PHE A 267 -1.00 15.98 2.86
CA PHE A 267 -0.28 15.04 3.72
C PHE A 267 0.93 14.41 3.05
N GLY A 268 1.15 14.69 1.76
CA GLY A 268 2.04 13.92 0.91
C GLY A 268 1.43 12.56 0.54
N PRO A 269 2.26 11.63 0.03
CA PRO A 269 1.80 10.33 -0.42
C PRO A 269 1.05 9.54 0.66
N LEU A 270 -0.22 9.19 0.38
CA LEU A 270 -1.14 8.64 1.38
C LEU A 270 -0.77 7.22 1.83
N ILE A 271 0.09 6.51 1.09
CA ILE A 271 0.70 5.24 1.53
C ILE A 271 1.44 5.37 2.88
N ARG A 272 1.92 6.58 3.23
CA ARG A 272 2.57 6.86 4.51
C ARG A 272 1.57 6.98 5.67
N SER A 273 0.28 7.12 5.35
CA SER A 273 -0.82 7.33 6.29
C SER A 273 -1.80 6.14 6.38
N TRP A 274 -1.61 5.10 5.57
CA TRP A 274 -2.49 3.93 5.53
C TRP A 274 -2.31 3.00 6.74
N CYS A 275 -3.33 2.24 7.12
CA CYS A 275 -3.29 1.47 8.37
C CYS A 275 -2.70 0.06 8.24
N MET A 276 -2.09 -0.30 7.11
CA MET A 276 -1.61 -1.68 6.90
C MET A 276 -0.57 -2.13 7.95
N ARG A 277 0.31 -1.23 8.39
CA ARG A 277 1.28 -1.50 9.45
C ARG A 277 0.65 -1.54 10.85
N PHE A 278 -0.42 -0.78 11.09
CA PHE A 278 -1.17 -0.86 12.35
C PHE A 278 -1.88 -2.21 12.47
N GLU A 279 -2.49 -2.68 11.38
CA GLU A 279 -3.10 -4.01 11.32
C GLU A 279 -2.08 -5.14 11.52
N ALA A 280 -0.90 -5.03 10.90
CA ALA A 280 0.18 -5.99 11.13
C ALA A 280 0.60 -6.05 12.61
N LYS A 281 0.66 -4.89 13.28
CA LYS A 281 1.01 -4.80 14.71
C LYS A 281 -0.06 -5.45 15.62
N HIS A 282 -1.33 -5.50 15.20
CA HIS A 282 -2.37 -6.23 15.93
C HIS A 282 -2.06 -7.72 16.10
N SER A 283 -1.24 -8.33 15.25
CA SER A 283 -0.83 -9.74 15.37
C SER A 283 -0.18 -10.03 16.72
N TYR A 284 0.70 -9.14 17.21
CA TYR A 284 1.32 -9.26 18.53
C TYR A 284 0.27 -9.32 19.64
N PHE A 285 -0.68 -8.38 19.64
CA PHE A 285 -1.72 -8.28 20.66
C PHE A 285 -2.68 -9.48 20.62
N LYS A 286 -3.05 -9.95 19.42
CA LYS A 286 -3.86 -11.15 19.21
C LYS A 286 -3.13 -12.42 19.67
N GLY A 287 -1.81 -12.50 19.46
CA GLY A 287 -0.98 -13.59 19.96
C GLY A 287 -0.92 -13.59 21.49
N LEU A 288 -0.65 -12.43 22.07
CA LEU A 288 -0.53 -12.27 23.51
C LEU A 288 -1.84 -12.59 24.24
N SER A 289 -2.99 -12.14 23.73
CA SER A 289 -4.29 -12.44 24.37
C SER A 289 -4.60 -13.94 24.40
N ARG A 290 -4.25 -14.69 23.34
CA ARG A 290 -4.40 -16.16 23.28
C ARG A 290 -3.50 -16.89 24.28
N VAL A 291 -2.33 -16.34 24.58
CA VAL A 291 -1.36 -16.91 25.54
C VAL A 291 -1.78 -16.59 26.98
N ILE A 292 -2.07 -15.32 27.28
CA ILE A 292 -2.38 -14.88 28.64
C ILE A 292 -3.68 -15.50 29.15
N LYS A 293 -4.69 -15.65 28.27
CA LYS A 293 -6.04 -16.17 28.61
C LYS A 293 -6.71 -15.48 29.82
N ASN A 294 -6.27 -14.27 30.16
CA ASN A 294 -6.85 -13.41 31.19
C ASN A 294 -7.48 -12.20 30.51
N PHE A 295 -8.81 -12.13 30.58
CA PHE A 295 -9.60 -11.09 29.93
C PHE A 295 -10.04 -9.98 30.90
N LYS A 296 -9.63 -10.04 32.17
CA LYS A 296 -9.88 -8.97 33.14
C LYS A 296 -9.02 -7.77 32.77
N ASN A 297 -9.66 -6.71 32.27
CA ASN A 297 -9.00 -5.51 31.74
C ASN A 297 -7.89 -5.86 30.72
N LEU A 298 -8.28 -6.58 29.66
CA LEU A 298 -7.39 -6.96 28.57
C LEU A 298 -6.61 -5.76 27.99
N PRO A 299 -7.21 -4.58 27.73
CA PRO A 299 -6.48 -3.43 27.21
C PRO A 299 -5.30 -3.01 28.10
N TYR A 300 -5.48 -2.96 29.42
CA TYR A 300 -4.41 -2.64 30.36
C TYR A 300 -3.29 -3.68 30.28
N THR A 301 -3.64 -4.96 30.32
CA THR A 301 -2.66 -6.06 30.27
C THR A 301 -1.83 -6.04 28.99
N LEU A 302 -2.50 -5.88 27.84
CA LEU A 302 -1.84 -5.79 26.53
C LEU A 302 -0.91 -4.57 26.44
N SER A 303 -1.36 -3.42 26.93
CA SER A 303 -0.59 -2.17 26.93
C SER A 303 0.65 -2.28 27.81
N TYR A 304 0.50 -2.80 29.03
CA TYR A 304 1.59 -2.98 29.99
C TYR A 304 2.67 -3.93 29.44
N ARG A 305 2.26 -5.08 28.88
CA ARG A 305 3.18 -6.07 28.28
C ARG A 305 3.92 -5.50 27.08
N HIS A 306 3.22 -4.76 26.21
CA HIS A 306 3.83 -4.08 25.08
C HIS A 306 4.85 -3.03 25.53
N GLN A 307 4.50 -2.17 26.49
CA GLN A 307 5.43 -1.16 27.02
C GLN A 307 6.65 -1.79 27.69
N SER A 308 6.47 -2.90 28.43
CA SER A 308 7.57 -3.64 29.06
C SER A 308 8.52 -4.24 28.02
N MET A 309 7.98 -4.81 26.93
CA MET A 309 8.78 -5.30 25.80
C MET A 309 9.57 -4.16 25.15
N GLN A 310 8.91 -3.05 24.82
CA GLN A 310 9.56 -1.90 24.21
C GLN A 310 10.67 -1.32 25.11
N PHE A 311 10.44 -1.27 26.42
CA PHE A 311 11.49 -0.87 27.36
C PHE A 311 12.67 -1.85 27.32
N ALA A 312 12.43 -3.16 27.37
CA ALA A 312 13.50 -4.16 27.34
C ALA A 312 14.29 -4.15 26.02
N GLU A 313 13.62 -3.94 24.88
CA GLU A 313 14.27 -3.83 23.55
C GLU A 313 15.13 -2.57 23.42
N ASN A 314 14.74 -1.48 24.08
CA ASN A 314 15.45 -0.20 24.03
C ASN A 314 16.39 0.03 25.23
N ALA A 315 16.40 -0.86 26.23
CA ALA A 315 17.27 -0.74 27.39
C ALA A 315 18.71 -1.04 26.97
N THR A 316 19.58 -0.05 27.11
CA THR A 316 21.02 -0.21 26.89
C THR A 316 21.58 -1.10 27.99
N ILE A 317 22.03 -2.32 27.66
CA ILE A 317 22.83 -3.11 28.59
C ILE A 317 24.21 -2.44 28.62
N CYS A 318 24.50 -1.69 29.69
CA CYS A 318 25.84 -1.19 30.00
C CYS A 318 26.80 -2.37 30.20
N SER A 319 27.31 -2.89 29.10
CA SER A 319 28.59 -3.61 29.07
C SER A 319 29.55 -2.72 28.29
N ASN A 320 30.82 -2.67 28.73
CA ASN A 320 31.86 -1.71 28.32
C ASN A 320 32.29 -1.76 26.83
N GLN A 321 31.37 -1.96 25.90
CA GLN A 321 31.56 -1.69 24.48
C GLN A 321 30.50 -0.68 24.07
N VAL A 322 30.91 0.57 23.93
CA VAL A 322 30.12 1.62 23.27
C VAL A 322 29.92 1.18 21.82
N ARG A 323 28.93 0.32 21.58
CA ARG A 323 28.24 0.32 20.29
C ARG A 323 27.31 1.51 20.38
N ASP A 324 27.75 2.59 19.75
CA ASP A 324 26.95 3.77 19.45
C ASP A 324 25.78 3.32 18.56
N ARG A 325 24.78 2.67 19.16
CA ARG A 325 23.51 2.39 18.50
C ARG A 325 22.72 3.68 18.57
N GLN A 326 22.87 4.50 17.54
CA GLN A 326 21.83 5.45 17.17
C GLN A 326 20.49 4.70 17.29
N SER A 327 19.51 5.33 17.92
CA SER A 327 18.15 4.80 18.15
C SER A 327 17.38 4.40 16.86
N LEU A 328 18.03 4.47 15.70
CA LEU A 328 17.59 4.22 14.34
C LEU A 328 18.71 3.55 13.50
N GLY A 329 19.56 2.71 14.12
CA GLY A 329 20.59 1.97 13.40
C GLY A 329 19.97 1.00 12.38
N ASN A 330 20.54 0.95 11.17
CA ASN A 330 20.16 0.02 10.10
C ASN A 330 20.42 -1.44 10.53
N ASP A 331 19.50 -2.03 11.30
CA ASP A 331 19.56 -3.43 11.73
C ASP A 331 19.14 -4.33 10.55
N TYR A 332 20.09 -4.62 9.66
CA TYR A 332 19.93 -5.71 8.71
C TYR A 332 20.16 -7.07 9.39
N GLN A 333 19.25 -8.02 9.16
CA GLN A 333 19.44 -9.42 9.54
C GLN A 333 20.11 -10.15 8.39
N LEU A 334 21.34 -10.61 8.61
CA LEU A 334 22.11 -11.35 7.61
C LEU A 334 21.68 -12.82 7.57
N GLY A 335 21.52 -13.36 6.36
CA GLY A 335 21.30 -14.78 6.13
C GLY A 335 22.57 -15.61 6.27
N LYS A 336 22.56 -16.83 5.69
CA LYS A 336 23.78 -17.66 5.64
C LYS A 336 24.85 -16.92 4.85
N SER A 337 26.05 -16.83 5.42
CA SER A 337 27.21 -16.19 4.78
C SER A 337 28.27 -17.22 4.42
N LYS A 338 28.97 -16.96 3.31
CA LYS A 338 30.20 -17.67 2.93
C LYS A 338 31.28 -16.64 2.69
N GLU A 339 32.40 -16.76 3.40
CA GLU A 339 33.53 -15.88 3.16
C GLU A 339 34.10 -16.13 1.75
N VAL A 340 34.43 -15.03 1.07
CA VAL A 340 35.12 -15.06 -0.22
C VAL A 340 36.61 -15.20 0.06
N CYS A 341 37.12 -16.42 0.06
CA CYS A 341 38.55 -16.70 0.29
C CYS A 341 39.41 -16.62 -0.99
N ASP A 342 38.77 -16.64 -2.16
CA ASP A 342 39.43 -16.54 -3.46
C ASP A 342 39.96 -15.11 -3.68
N GLU A 343 41.28 -14.96 -3.82
CA GLU A 343 41.92 -13.64 -3.92
C GLU A 343 41.56 -12.88 -5.19
N ASP A 344 41.39 -13.57 -6.31
CA ASP A 344 41.01 -12.97 -7.59
C ASP A 344 39.58 -12.43 -7.53
N LEU A 345 38.65 -13.20 -6.96
CA LEU A 345 37.28 -12.77 -6.73
C LEU A 345 37.21 -11.63 -5.71
N ARG A 346 38.01 -11.67 -4.64
CA ARG A 346 38.10 -10.53 -3.69
C ARG A 346 38.61 -9.28 -4.40
N ALA A 347 39.65 -9.39 -5.22
CA ALA A 347 40.18 -8.26 -5.98
C ALA A 347 39.13 -7.71 -6.95
N HIS A 348 38.40 -8.57 -7.66
CA HIS A 348 37.30 -8.18 -8.54
C HIS A 348 36.17 -7.43 -7.81
N ILE A 349 35.74 -7.94 -6.65
CA ILE A 349 34.71 -7.28 -5.83
C ILE A 349 35.20 -5.90 -5.36
N LYS A 350 36.45 -5.81 -4.90
CA LYS A 350 37.03 -4.53 -4.46
C LYS A 350 37.12 -3.52 -5.59
N ASP A 351 37.54 -3.95 -6.77
CA ASP A 351 37.64 -3.09 -7.96
C ASP A 351 36.25 -2.54 -8.37
N LYS A 352 35.24 -3.42 -8.42
CA LYS A 352 33.84 -3.00 -8.63
C LYS A 352 33.35 -2.04 -7.56
N LEU A 353 33.58 -2.35 -6.28
CA LEU A 353 33.10 -1.45 -5.22
C LEU A 353 33.77 -0.08 -5.33
N LYS A 354 35.07 -0.02 -5.64
CA LYS A 354 35.80 1.22 -5.87
C LYS A 354 35.29 2.01 -7.08
N SER A 355 34.80 1.33 -8.12
CA SER A 355 34.25 2.02 -9.30
C SER A 355 32.89 2.68 -9.03
N PHE A 356 32.09 2.15 -8.10
CA PHE A 356 30.77 2.69 -7.77
C PHE A 356 30.75 3.54 -6.49
N TYR A 357 31.65 3.27 -5.54
CA TYR A 357 31.72 3.89 -4.23
C TYR A 357 33.19 4.17 -3.92
N ASP A 358 33.55 5.40 -3.54
CA ASP A 358 34.93 5.77 -3.17
C ASP A 358 35.34 5.15 -1.82
N ILE A 359 35.43 3.82 -1.80
CA ILE A 359 35.66 3.00 -0.61
C ILE A 359 37.14 2.61 -0.58
N GLN A 360 37.84 3.06 0.47
CA GLN A 360 39.19 2.62 0.77
C GLN A 360 39.16 1.39 1.68
N TYR A 361 39.52 0.25 1.10
CA TYR A 361 39.44 -1.05 1.77
C TYR A 361 40.74 -1.35 2.54
N ASP A 362 40.69 -1.54 3.86
CA ASP A 362 41.83 -2.06 4.63
C ASP A 362 42.04 -3.55 4.33
N ARG A 363 43.29 -3.99 4.16
CA ARG A 363 43.66 -5.38 3.79
C ARG A 363 43.04 -6.45 4.70
N ARG A 364 42.60 -6.10 5.91
CA ARG A 364 42.09 -7.04 6.92
C ARG A 364 40.58 -7.29 6.89
N GLY A 365 39.76 -6.44 6.26
CA GLY A 365 38.31 -6.60 6.27
C GLY A 365 37.83 -7.85 5.48
N GLY A 366 36.90 -8.61 6.05
CA GLY A 366 36.23 -9.75 5.43
C GLY A 366 35.22 -9.37 4.35
N ILE A 367 35.16 -10.16 3.26
CA ILE A 367 34.11 -10.08 2.23
C ILE A 367 33.30 -11.38 2.29
N TYR A 368 31.98 -11.26 2.37
CA TYR A 368 31.07 -12.39 2.49
C TYR A 368 30.00 -12.36 1.40
N LYS A 369 29.76 -13.50 0.75
CA LYS A 369 28.54 -13.70 -0.03
C LYS A 369 27.40 -14.12 0.89
N LEU A 370 26.26 -13.45 0.79
CA LEU A 370 25.08 -13.74 1.60
C LEU A 370 24.02 -14.47 0.77
N SER A 371 23.36 -15.47 1.38
CA SER A 371 22.20 -16.11 0.77
C SER A 371 20.98 -15.18 0.76
N THR A 372 20.84 -14.35 1.79
CA THR A 372 19.73 -13.41 1.99
C THR A 372 20.17 -12.26 2.89
N VAL A 373 19.46 -11.14 2.81
CA VAL A 373 19.52 -10.05 3.80
C VAL A 373 18.10 -9.55 4.06
N THR A 374 17.76 -9.23 5.31
CA THR A 374 16.46 -8.66 5.67
C THR A 374 16.63 -7.28 6.29
N VAL A 375 15.94 -6.27 5.76
CA VAL A 375 15.94 -4.89 6.27
C VAL A 375 14.51 -4.42 6.41
N ASN A 376 14.15 -3.85 7.55
CA ASN A 376 12.80 -3.30 7.79
C ASN A 376 11.65 -4.28 7.44
N SER A 377 11.85 -5.58 7.69
CA SER A 377 10.95 -6.69 7.31
C SER A 377 10.87 -7.04 5.82
N THR A 378 11.64 -6.38 4.95
CA THR A 378 11.85 -6.78 3.55
C THR A 378 13.05 -7.71 3.47
N GLN A 379 12.84 -8.93 2.99
CA GLN A 379 13.89 -9.92 2.78
C GLN A 379 14.27 -9.94 1.31
N TYR A 380 15.55 -9.74 0.99
CA TYR A 380 16.14 -9.82 -0.34
C TYR A 380 16.81 -11.20 -0.52
N ILE A 381 16.52 -11.86 -1.64
CA ILE A 381 17.02 -13.19 -1.98
C ILE A 381 17.43 -13.17 -3.45
N PRO A 382 18.70 -13.46 -3.80
CA PRO A 382 19.10 -13.56 -5.19
C PRO A 382 18.36 -14.67 -5.92
N GLY A 383 18.04 -14.44 -7.19
CA GLY A 383 17.41 -15.45 -8.02
C GLY A 383 16.78 -14.92 -9.30
N ALA A 384 16.44 -15.84 -10.20
CA ALA A 384 15.93 -15.53 -11.54
C ALA A 384 14.62 -14.72 -11.54
N ASN A 385 13.84 -14.80 -10.46
CA ASN A 385 12.59 -14.07 -10.30
C ASN A 385 12.68 -13.09 -9.13
N THR A 386 13.73 -12.27 -9.07
CA THR A 386 13.87 -11.21 -8.05
C THR A 386 14.48 -9.98 -8.69
N PHE A 387 13.71 -8.90 -8.70
CA PHE A 387 14.07 -7.67 -9.39
C PHE A 387 13.93 -6.47 -8.46
N LEU A 388 14.74 -5.47 -8.72
CA LEU A 388 14.76 -4.17 -8.05
C LEU A 388 14.72 -3.09 -9.13
N VAL A 389 14.26 -1.89 -8.79
CA VAL A 389 14.37 -0.75 -9.69
C VAL A 389 15.82 -0.26 -9.68
N SER A 390 16.46 -0.27 -10.85
CA SER A 390 17.81 0.25 -11.06
C SER A 390 17.76 1.74 -11.31
N HIS A 391 17.16 2.14 -12.42
CA HIS A 391 17.06 3.53 -12.81
C HIS A 391 15.64 3.84 -13.27
N THR A 392 15.28 5.10 -13.21
CA THR A 392 14.01 5.62 -13.69
C THR A 392 14.37 6.76 -14.63
N ASP A 393 14.43 6.46 -15.93
CA ASP A 393 14.55 7.47 -16.97
C ASP A 393 13.15 7.90 -17.42
N ASP A 394 13.04 9.02 -18.14
CA ASP A 394 11.77 9.67 -18.50
C ASP A 394 10.79 8.76 -19.28
N ASP A 395 11.28 7.72 -19.97
CA ASP A 395 10.45 6.86 -20.82
C ASP A 395 10.00 5.55 -20.13
N ASN A 396 10.90 4.83 -19.44
CA ASN A 396 10.60 3.54 -18.81
C ASN A 396 11.52 3.26 -17.60
N PRO A 397 11.02 2.54 -16.56
CA PRO A 397 11.87 2.06 -15.48
C PRO A 397 12.82 0.98 -15.98
N GLU A 398 14.05 1.00 -15.47
CA GLU A 398 15.03 -0.07 -15.66
C GLU A 398 15.05 -0.99 -14.45
N PHE A 399 15.04 -2.31 -14.70
CA PHE A 399 15.01 -3.31 -13.64
C PHE A 399 16.33 -4.08 -13.55
N GLY A 400 16.83 -4.23 -12.33
CA GLY A 400 17.99 -5.05 -12.01
C GLY A 400 17.60 -6.39 -11.40
N GLN A 401 17.93 -7.50 -12.05
CA GLN A 401 17.80 -8.84 -11.51
C GLN A 401 18.86 -9.09 -10.43
N LEU A 402 18.44 -9.44 -9.22
CA LEU A 402 19.35 -9.66 -8.09
C LEU A 402 20.10 -11.00 -8.24
N GLN A 403 21.40 -10.91 -8.54
CA GLN A 403 22.28 -12.06 -8.79
C GLN A 403 23.05 -12.51 -7.55
N ASP A 404 23.53 -11.55 -6.77
CA ASP A 404 24.39 -11.80 -5.60
C ASP A 404 24.15 -10.71 -4.53
N ILE A 405 24.47 -11.04 -3.28
CA ILE A 405 24.54 -10.08 -2.17
C ILE A 405 25.92 -10.20 -1.53
N TRP A 406 26.61 -9.08 -1.40
CA TRP A 406 27.90 -8.99 -0.74
C TRP A 406 27.78 -8.21 0.56
N PHE A 407 28.32 -8.77 1.64
CA PHE A 407 28.58 -8.03 2.87
C PHE A 407 30.07 -7.78 2.99
N VAL A 408 30.41 -6.53 3.18
CA VAL A 408 31.77 -6.06 3.33
C VAL A 408 31.91 -5.48 4.72
N GLU A 409 32.83 -6.02 5.50
CA GLU A 409 33.13 -5.48 6.82
C GLU A 409 33.44 -3.99 6.73
N GLU A 410 32.92 -3.21 7.69
CA GLU A 410 33.05 -1.76 7.77
C GLU A 410 32.34 -0.93 6.67
N HIS A 411 31.87 -1.56 5.58
CA HIS A 411 31.22 -0.86 4.47
C HIS A 411 29.75 -1.26 4.23
N GLY A 412 29.28 -2.37 4.80
CA GLY A 412 27.87 -2.75 4.79
C GLY A 412 27.50 -3.73 3.67
N VAL A 413 26.24 -3.67 3.21
CA VAL A 413 25.67 -4.64 2.27
C VAL A 413 25.49 -4.03 0.89
N PHE A 414 25.94 -4.76 -0.13
CA PHE A 414 25.85 -4.40 -1.53
C PHE A 414 25.06 -5.47 -2.30
N LEU A 415 24.19 -5.02 -3.19
CA LEU A 415 23.37 -5.83 -4.08
C LEU A 415 23.99 -5.81 -5.48
N VAL A 416 24.13 -6.99 -6.07
CA VAL A 416 24.69 -7.16 -7.41
C VAL A 416 23.55 -7.41 -8.38
N LEU A 417 23.35 -6.47 -9.29
CA LEU A 417 22.21 -6.47 -10.21
C LEU A 417 22.69 -6.75 -11.64
N LYS A 418 22.02 -7.68 -12.31
CA LYS A 418 22.08 -7.81 -13.76
C LYS A 418 20.97 -6.94 -14.35
N ILE A 419 21.35 -5.91 -15.09
CA ILE A 419 20.40 -4.99 -15.72
C ILE A 419 19.62 -5.70 -16.82
N MET A 420 18.31 -5.45 -16.85
CA MET A 420 17.35 -5.97 -17.82
C MET A 420 16.92 -4.82 -18.73
N GLU A 421 16.66 -5.13 -20.01
CA GLU A 421 16.11 -4.16 -20.95
C GLU A 421 14.58 -4.13 -20.81
N THR A 422 14.01 -2.94 -20.62
CA THR A 422 12.56 -2.74 -20.62
C THR A 422 12.09 -2.49 -22.05
N VAL A 423 11.27 -3.40 -22.58
CA VAL A 423 10.76 -3.34 -23.97
C VAL A 423 9.65 -2.30 -24.10
N GLY A 424 8.76 -2.23 -23.11
CA GLY A 424 7.65 -1.28 -23.09
C GLY A 424 6.62 -1.59 -22.02
N PHE A 425 5.61 -0.72 -21.90
CA PHE A 425 4.49 -0.88 -20.97
C PHE A 425 3.28 -1.50 -21.66
N CYS A 426 2.80 -2.63 -21.16
CA CYS A 426 1.54 -3.25 -21.55
C CYS A 426 0.42 -2.72 -20.62
N SER A 427 -0.40 -1.80 -21.14
CA SER A 427 -1.54 -1.23 -20.40
C SER A 427 -2.57 -2.29 -20.03
N ALA A 428 -2.84 -3.26 -20.91
CA ALA A 428 -3.81 -4.33 -20.67
C ALA A 428 -3.43 -5.26 -19.50
N LEU A 429 -2.14 -5.36 -19.15
CA LEU A 429 -1.65 -6.12 -17.99
C LEU A 429 -1.21 -5.23 -16.81
N ASN A 430 -1.21 -3.91 -16.98
CA ASN A 430 -0.59 -2.94 -16.08
C ASN A 430 0.85 -3.38 -15.68
N ALA A 431 1.68 -3.71 -16.67
CA ALA A 431 2.99 -4.30 -16.45
C ALA A 431 4.01 -3.91 -17.54
N TYR A 432 5.28 -3.87 -17.16
CA TYR A 432 6.40 -3.62 -18.06
C TYR A 432 6.96 -4.94 -18.59
N GLU A 433 7.08 -5.07 -19.90
CA GLU A 433 7.80 -6.17 -20.53
C GLU A 433 9.31 -5.96 -20.36
N ILE A 434 10.01 -7.01 -19.94
CA ILE A 434 11.46 -7.01 -19.77
C ILE A 434 12.09 -8.19 -20.51
N LYS A 435 13.30 -7.99 -21.03
CA LYS A 435 14.13 -9.05 -21.63
C LYS A 435 15.58 -8.94 -21.19
N ASP A 436 16.34 -10.01 -21.43
CA ASP A 436 17.79 -9.95 -21.32
C ASP A 436 18.33 -8.94 -22.34
N PRO A 437 19.32 -8.11 -21.97
CA PRO A 437 19.91 -7.16 -22.90
C PRO A 437 20.64 -7.90 -24.02
N ASP A 438 20.52 -7.40 -25.25
CA ASP A 438 21.15 -8.02 -26.44
C ASP A 438 22.69 -8.02 -26.35
N LEU A 439 23.27 -7.10 -25.57
CA LEU A 439 24.70 -7.01 -25.28
C LEU A 439 24.96 -7.20 -23.78
N PRO A 440 26.10 -7.80 -23.37
CA PRO A 440 26.45 -7.91 -21.96
C PRO A 440 26.68 -6.53 -21.32
N GLN A 441 25.76 -6.08 -20.46
CA GLN A 441 25.83 -4.75 -19.82
C GLN A 441 26.60 -4.70 -18.48
N GLY A 442 27.39 -5.74 -18.16
CA GLY A 442 28.06 -5.81 -16.85
C GLY A 442 27.07 -5.98 -15.69
N HIS A 443 27.51 -5.70 -14.47
CA HIS A 443 26.63 -5.70 -13.29
C HIS A 443 26.64 -4.32 -12.66
N GLU A 444 25.46 -3.83 -12.24
CA GLU A 444 25.33 -2.66 -11.39
C GLU A 444 25.45 -3.07 -9.92
N ILE A 445 26.11 -2.25 -9.10
CA ILE A 445 26.27 -2.48 -7.67
C ILE A 445 25.53 -1.42 -6.87
N LYS A 446 24.52 -1.82 -6.11
CA LYS A 446 23.74 -0.93 -5.25
C LYS A 446 24.01 -1.18 -3.76
N ALA A 447 24.42 -0.15 -3.04
CA ALA A 447 24.45 -0.18 -1.59
C ALA A 447 23.02 -0.26 -1.04
N LEU A 448 22.77 -1.19 -0.12
CA LEU A 448 21.42 -1.52 0.37
C LEU A 448 20.76 -0.34 1.10
N ASP A 449 21.55 0.51 1.74
CA ASP A 449 21.13 1.73 2.43
C ASP A 449 20.87 2.92 1.49
N ARG A 450 21.20 2.79 0.20
CA ARG A 450 20.99 3.79 -0.85
C ARG A 450 19.94 3.39 -1.88
N LEU A 451 19.15 2.35 -1.62
CA LEU A 451 18.04 1.99 -2.49
C LEU A 451 16.99 3.11 -2.52
N SER A 452 16.56 3.50 -3.72
CA SER A 452 15.46 4.46 -3.93
C SER A 452 14.15 3.93 -3.35
N THR A 453 13.89 2.62 -3.55
CA THR A 453 12.72 1.95 -2.98
C THR A 453 13.12 0.62 -2.33
N PRO A 454 12.49 0.24 -1.21
CA PRO A 454 12.76 -1.03 -0.55
C PRO A 454 11.96 -2.19 -1.16
N TRP A 455 11.34 -2.00 -2.33
CA TRP A 455 10.38 -2.95 -2.87
C TRP A 455 11.05 -3.99 -3.74
N ILE A 456 10.53 -5.21 -3.63
CA ILE A 456 10.99 -6.34 -4.42
C ILE A 456 9.93 -6.67 -5.46
N TYR A 457 10.37 -6.74 -6.70
CA TYR A 457 9.56 -7.08 -7.83
C TYR A 457 9.79 -8.53 -8.23
N HIS A 458 8.73 -9.11 -8.76
CA HIS A 458 8.71 -10.45 -9.31
C HIS A 458 8.13 -10.36 -10.70
N SER A 459 8.70 -11.10 -11.63
CA SER A 459 8.22 -11.22 -12.98
C SER A 459 7.28 -12.40 -13.16
N TYR A 460 6.39 -12.27 -14.14
CA TYR A 460 5.46 -13.30 -14.58
C TYR A 460 5.58 -13.48 -16.09
N LYS A 461 5.38 -14.72 -16.55
CA LYS A 461 5.36 -15.01 -17.98
C LYS A 461 3.95 -14.91 -18.53
N PHE A 462 3.80 -14.28 -19.68
CA PHE A 462 2.58 -14.22 -20.47
C PHE A 462 2.98 -14.26 -21.94
N ASP A 463 2.35 -15.13 -22.75
CA ASP A 463 2.65 -15.33 -24.18
C ASP A 463 4.13 -15.47 -24.61
N SER A 464 4.94 -16.02 -23.70
CA SER A 464 6.40 -16.21 -23.80
C SER A 464 7.26 -14.99 -23.44
N GLN A 465 6.65 -13.81 -23.27
CA GLN A 465 7.32 -12.62 -22.74
C GLN A 465 7.33 -12.63 -21.20
N VAL A 466 8.17 -11.78 -20.61
CA VAL A 466 8.37 -11.68 -19.17
C VAL A 466 7.98 -10.27 -18.72
N PHE A 467 7.11 -10.17 -17.73
CA PHE A 467 6.53 -8.91 -17.30
C PHE A 467 6.75 -8.64 -15.82
N ILE A 468 7.00 -7.39 -15.45
CA ILE A 468 6.97 -6.89 -14.07
C ILE A 468 5.77 -5.96 -13.89
N VAL A 469 4.90 -6.28 -12.93
CA VAL A 469 3.71 -5.47 -12.62
C VAL A 469 4.10 -4.09 -12.11
N LYS A 470 3.46 -3.05 -12.66
CA LYS A 470 3.54 -1.68 -12.15
C LYS A 470 2.70 -1.55 -10.87
N ARG A 471 3.36 -1.26 -9.75
CA ARG A 471 2.73 -1.16 -8.41
C ARG A 471 2.85 0.21 -7.78
N GLU A 472 3.75 1.02 -8.29
CA GLU A 472 3.94 2.42 -7.93
C GLU A 472 4.40 3.18 -9.17
N LEU A 473 4.39 4.51 -9.08
CA LEU A 473 5.04 5.40 -10.02
C LEU A 473 6.55 5.26 -9.86
N PHE A 474 7.24 5.28 -10.99
CA PHE A 474 8.69 5.26 -11.07
C PHE A 474 9.11 6.69 -11.39
N VAL A 475 9.48 7.43 -10.35
CA VAL A 475 9.82 8.85 -10.39
C VAL A 475 11.10 9.08 -9.61
#